data_AF-A0A9E6BV61-F1
#
_entry.id   AF-A0A9E6BV61-F1
#
_cell.length_a   1.000
_cell.length_b   1.000
_cell.length_c   1.000
_cell.angle_alpha   90.00
_cell.angle_beta   90.00
_cell.angle_gamma   90.00
#
_symmetry.space_group_name_H-M   'P 1'
#
loop_
_entity.id
_entity.type
_entity.pdbx_description
1 polymer ?
#
loop_
_entity_poly.entity_id
_entity_poly.type
_entity_poly.pdbx_seq_one_letter_code
_entity_poly.pdbx_strand_id
1 'polypeptide(L)'
;MSIFRTRIANDYVQFEEQIPIGQRIRYVHQHTDGRIVLWTDDEFVVFVTPAKQDATAQFIEDHVSASGLDAELKTQVQSAIEGCMQCHSFRPDEHQNAPGLGAIAGERFGSTKFAGYSAAMRAASGYWDEENLITFIEQPSQVVPGTVAGPECCRSESEGRDRQAA
;
A
#
# COMPACT_ATOMS: atom_id res chain seq x y z
N MET A 1 22.70 -0.55 -13.82
CA MET A 1 22.66 -1.46 -12.65
C MET A 1 21.54 -1.04 -11.73
N SER A 2 21.07 -1.94 -10.87
CA SER A 2 19.95 -1.70 -9.96
C SER A 2 20.38 -2.01 -8.53
N ILE A 3 19.77 -1.33 -7.57
CA ILE A 3 19.80 -1.75 -6.17
C ILE A 3 18.47 -2.44 -5.86
N PHE A 4 18.45 -3.29 -4.85
CA PHE A 4 17.23 -3.96 -4.41
C PHE A 4 16.91 -3.51 -2.99
N ARG A 5 15.64 -3.17 -2.76
CA ARG A 5 15.10 -2.93 -1.43
C ARG A 5 14.46 -4.23 -0.95
N THR A 6 15.06 -4.84 0.06
CA THR A 6 14.56 -6.06 0.67
C THR A 6 13.94 -5.73 2.03
N ARG A 7 12.65 -6.02 2.22
CA ARG A 7 12.00 -5.91 3.55
C ARG A 7 12.03 -7.29 4.21
N ILE A 8 12.60 -7.37 5.41
CA ILE A 8 12.68 -8.59 6.20
C ILE A 8 11.82 -8.41 7.46
N ALA A 9 10.95 -9.37 7.74
CA ALA A 9 10.16 -9.42 8.97
C ALA A 9 10.05 -10.88 9.46
N ASN A 10 10.16 -11.09 10.77
CA ASN A 10 10.15 -12.42 11.39
C ASN A 10 11.12 -13.42 10.72
N ASP A 11 12.30 -12.95 10.34
CA ASP A 11 13.34 -13.71 9.62
C ASP A 11 12.97 -14.17 8.19
N TYR A 12 11.89 -13.64 7.61
CA TYR A 12 11.49 -13.89 6.22
C TYR A 12 11.54 -12.61 5.37
N VAL A 13 11.92 -12.76 4.10
CA VAL A 13 11.81 -11.67 3.10
C VAL A 13 10.33 -11.50 2.75
N GLN A 14 9.75 -10.35 3.11
CA GLN A 14 8.37 -10.01 2.77
C GLN A 14 8.22 -9.55 1.32
N PHE A 15 9.18 -8.74 0.84
CA PHE A 15 9.27 -8.39 -0.58
C PHE A 15 10.69 -7.94 -0.93
N GLU A 16 11.00 -8.05 -2.22
CA GLU A 16 12.19 -7.49 -2.84
C GLU A 16 11.75 -6.61 -4.01
N GLU A 17 12.10 -5.33 -3.95
CA GLU A 17 11.75 -4.34 -4.95
C GLU A 17 13.03 -3.89 -5.69
N GLN A 18 13.00 -3.93 -7.02
CA GLN A 18 14.10 -3.39 -7.82
C GLN A 18 13.99 -1.87 -7.93
N ILE A 19 15.06 -1.17 -7.56
CA ILE A 19 15.20 0.28 -7.77
C ILE A 19 16.18 0.48 -8.93
N PRO A 20 15.69 0.79 -10.14
CA PRO A 20 16.55 1.00 -11.30
C PRO A 20 17.32 2.31 -11.15
N ILE A 21 18.65 2.23 -11.16
CA ILE A 21 19.53 3.41 -11.18
C ILE A 21 19.93 3.76 -12.62
N GLY A 22 19.82 2.81 -13.55
CA GLY A 22 20.14 2.99 -14.98
C GLY A 22 21.63 3.02 -15.29
N GLN A 23 22.48 3.43 -14.35
CA GLN A 23 23.94 3.53 -14.51
C GLN A 23 24.69 2.46 -13.72
N ARG A 24 26.00 2.32 -13.97
CA ARG A 24 26.87 1.45 -13.17
C ARG A 24 27.25 2.16 -11.86
N ILE A 25 27.02 1.47 -10.74
CA ILE A 25 27.35 1.94 -9.39
C ILE A 25 28.81 1.54 -9.11
N ARG A 26 29.64 2.52 -8.79
CA ARG A 26 31.05 2.36 -8.42
C ARG A 26 31.22 2.14 -6.93
N TYR A 27 30.47 2.89 -6.12
CA TYR A 27 30.60 2.87 -4.67
C TYR A 27 29.26 3.20 -3.99
N VAL A 28 29.03 2.61 -2.83
CA VAL A 28 27.88 2.85 -1.97
C VAL A 28 28.39 3.33 -0.62
N HIS A 29 27.90 4.48 -0.17
CA HIS A 29 28.28 5.10 1.09
C HIS A 29 27.03 5.34 1.95
N GLN A 30 27.07 4.95 3.22
CA GLN A 30 26.07 5.38 4.19
C GLN A 30 26.54 6.68 4.84
N HIS A 31 25.79 7.75 4.61
CA HIS A 31 26.10 9.08 5.13
C HIS A 31 25.63 9.20 6.59
N THR A 32 26.22 10.14 7.33
CA THR A 32 25.99 10.31 8.79
C THR A 32 24.58 10.77 9.16
N ASP A 33 23.84 11.33 8.20
CA ASP A 33 22.45 11.74 8.35
C ASP A 33 21.44 10.62 7.97
N GLY A 34 21.93 9.39 7.79
CA GLY A 34 21.10 8.22 7.48
C GLY A 34 20.76 8.06 6.00
N ARG A 35 21.24 8.94 5.10
CA ARG A 35 21.07 8.76 3.66
C ARG A 35 22.04 7.72 3.10
N ILE A 36 21.63 7.05 2.02
CA ILE A 36 22.52 6.23 1.21
C ILE A 36 22.96 7.07 0.00
N VAL A 37 24.26 7.07 -0.28
CA VAL A 37 24.88 7.83 -1.37
C VAL A 37 25.51 6.84 -2.35
N LEU A 38 25.12 6.91 -3.62
CA LEU A 38 25.65 6.07 -4.69
C LEU A 38 26.55 6.91 -5.59
N TRP A 39 27.80 6.51 -5.74
CA TRP A 39 28.69 7.06 -6.76
C TRP A 39 28.59 6.21 -8.01
N THR A 40 28.32 6.85 -9.14
CA THR A 40 28.19 6.20 -10.45
C THR A 40 29.47 6.35 -11.27
N ASP A 41 29.59 5.58 -12.34
CA ASP A 41 30.70 5.72 -13.28
C ASP A 41 30.62 6.99 -14.14
N ASP A 42 29.42 7.55 -14.31
CA ASP A 42 29.18 8.76 -15.13
C ASP A 42 29.28 10.05 -14.30
N GLU A 43 30.10 10.05 -13.24
CA GLU A 43 30.36 11.19 -12.34
C GLU A 43 29.14 11.72 -11.56
N PHE A 44 28.00 11.03 -11.59
CA PHE A 44 26.85 11.38 -10.76
C PHE A 44 26.96 10.81 -9.35
N VAL A 45 26.53 11.62 -8.39
CA VAL A 45 26.28 11.24 -7.00
C VAL A 45 24.77 11.19 -6.79
N VAL A 46 24.23 9.99 -6.56
CA VAL A 46 22.79 9.78 -6.31
C VAL A 46 22.56 9.68 -4.81
N PHE A 47 21.67 10.51 -4.27
CA PHE A 47 21.24 10.43 -2.87
C PHE A 47 19.92 9.65 -2.80
N VAL A 48 19.98 8.49 -2.15
CA VAL A 48 18.79 7.71 -1.78
C VAL A 48 18.39 8.12 -0.38
N THR A 49 17.25 8.79 -0.28
CA THR A 49 16.60 9.10 0.99
C THR A 49 15.41 8.17 1.18
N PRO A 50 14.95 7.94 2.42
CA PRO A 50 13.59 7.45 2.62
C PRO A 50 12.66 8.31 1.78
N ALA A 51 11.68 7.68 1.10
CA ALA A 51 10.56 8.43 0.59
C ALA A 51 10.02 9.25 1.77
N LYS A 52 9.79 10.56 1.59
CA LYS A 52 9.06 11.36 2.58
C LYS A 52 7.86 10.50 2.98
N GLN A 53 7.67 10.25 4.27
CA GLN A 53 6.56 9.45 4.78
C GLN A 53 5.35 9.83 3.94
N ASP A 54 4.79 8.82 3.27
CA ASP A 54 3.61 9.02 2.49
C ASP A 54 2.60 9.73 3.43
N ALA A 55 1.92 10.76 2.93
CA ALA A 55 1.06 11.57 3.80
C ALA A 55 -0.04 10.73 4.48
N THR A 56 -0.31 9.53 3.97
CA THR A 56 -1.10 8.46 4.60
C THR A 56 -0.37 7.84 5.80
N ALA A 57 0.89 7.42 5.66
CA ALA A 57 1.70 6.90 6.76
C ALA A 57 1.75 7.86 7.96
N GLN A 58 1.99 9.14 7.71
CA GLN A 58 1.98 10.16 8.78
C GLN A 58 0.59 10.31 9.40
N PHE A 59 -0.46 10.36 8.58
CA PHE A 59 -1.84 10.46 9.09
C PHE A 59 -2.20 9.28 10.00
N ILE A 60 -1.81 8.06 9.63
CA ILE A 60 -2.05 6.86 10.44
C ILE A 60 -1.24 6.90 11.73
N GLU A 61 0.06 7.22 11.65
CA GLU A 61 0.92 7.33 12.84
C GLU A 61 0.36 8.35 13.84
N ASP A 62 -0.08 9.52 13.35
CA ASP A 62 -0.72 10.55 14.17
C ASP A 62 -2.02 10.04 14.81
N HIS A 63 -2.86 9.35 14.03
CA HIS A 63 -4.15 8.85 14.50
C HIS A 63 -4.02 7.70 15.52
N VAL A 64 -3.13 6.74 15.24
CA VAL A 64 -2.83 5.61 16.15
C VAL A 64 -2.17 6.13 17.42
N SER A 65 -1.25 7.08 17.31
CA SER A 65 -0.58 7.68 18.48
C SER A 65 -1.57 8.46 19.36
N ALA A 66 -2.50 9.19 18.75
CA ALA A 66 -3.56 9.94 19.45
C ALA A 66 -4.68 9.05 20.01
N SER A 67 -4.76 7.77 19.62
CA SER A 67 -5.76 6.84 20.13
C SER A 67 -5.58 6.55 21.63
N GLY A 68 -6.68 6.24 22.32
CA GLY A 68 -6.70 5.83 23.73
C GLY A 68 -6.25 4.37 23.96
N LEU A 69 -5.71 3.71 22.94
CA LEU A 69 -5.24 2.33 23.01
C LEU A 69 -3.96 2.21 23.84
N ASP A 70 -3.72 1.05 24.44
CA ASP A 70 -2.43 0.76 25.08
C ASP A 70 -1.30 0.58 24.05
N ALA A 71 -0.05 0.55 24.53
CA ALA A 71 1.12 0.51 23.67
C ALA A 71 1.23 -0.78 22.82
N GLU A 72 0.77 -1.91 23.36
CA GLU A 72 0.79 -3.19 22.66
C GLU A 72 -0.20 -3.15 21.50
N LEU A 73 -1.43 -2.72 21.78
CA LEU A 73 -2.48 -2.64 20.79
C LEU A 73 -2.19 -1.58 19.72
N LYS A 74 -1.57 -0.44 20.08
CA LYS A 74 -1.06 0.53 19.10
C LYS A 74 -0.07 -0.11 18.12
N THR A 75 0.85 -0.93 18.62
CA THR A 75 1.83 -1.63 17.79
C THR A 75 1.15 -2.64 16.86
N GLN A 76 0.18 -3.40 17.36
CA GLN A 76 -0.58 -4.36 16.56
C GLN A 76 -1.40 -3.67 15.46
N VAL A 77 -2.12 -2.60 15.80
CA VAL A 77 -2.92 -1.81 14.85
C VAL A 77 -2.04 -1.19 13.78
N GLN A 78 -0.91 -0.58 14.16
CA GLN A 78 0.03 0.00 13.20
C GLN A 78 0.52 -1.06 12.18
N SER A 79 0.97 -2.21 12.67
CA SER A 79 1.45 -3.32 11.83
C SER A 79 0.37 -3.85 10.88
N ALA A 80 -0.88 -3.96 11.35
CA ALA A 80 -2.00 -4.38 10.52
C ALA A 80 -2.31 -3.37 9.40
N ILE A 81 -2.34 -2.07 9.71
CA ILE A 81 -2.63 -1.00 8.74
C ILE A 81 -1.54 -0.91 7.67
N GLU A 82 -0.26 -1.12 8.03
CA GLU A 82 0.84 -1.16 7.05
C GLU A 82 0.64 -2.22 5.96
N GLY A 83 -0.03 -3.33 6.28
CA GLY A 83 -0.44 -4.32 5.27
C GLY A 83 -1.42 -3.75 4.26
N CYS A 84 -2.45 -3.03 4.73
CA CYS A 84 -3.46 -2.40 3.89
C CYS A 84 -2.89 -1.28 3.01
N MET A 85 -1.92 -0.52 3.54
CA MET A 85 -1.27 0.60 2.85
C MET A 85 -0.48 0.20 1.60
N GLN A 86 -0.21 -1.10 1.41
CA GLN A 86 0.43 -1.59 0.19
C GLN A 86 -0.47 -1.43 -1.05
N CYS A 87 -1.79 -1.37 -0.85
CA CYS A 87 -2.76 -1.27 -1.95
C CYS A 87 -3.70 -0.07 -1.81
N HIS A 88 -3.95 0.41 -0.59
CA HIS A 88 -4.96 1.42 -0.29
C HIS A 88 -4.34 2.72 0.26
N SER A 89 -4.89 3.86 -0.17
CA SER A 89 -4.67 5.15 0.50
C SER A 89 -5.73 5.35 1.59
N PHE A 90 -5.34 5.93 2.73
CA PHE A 90 -6.27 6.38 3.78
C PHE A 90 -6.58 7.88 3.70
N ARG A 91 -6.12 8.55 2.63
CA ARG A 91 -6.47 9.94 2.36
C ARG A 91 -7.83 10.01 1.66
N PRO A 92 -8.72 10.94 2.05
CA PRO A 92 -10.00 11.13 1.37
C PRO A 92 -9.82 11.35 -0.13
N ASP A 93 -10.68 10.73 -0.93
CA ASP A 93 -10.69 10.80 -2.40
C ASP A 93 -9.41 10.35 -3.13
N GLU A 94 -8.47 9.72 -2.43
CA GLU A 94 -7.23 9.22 -3.02
C GLU A 94 -7.33 7.71 -3.26
N HIS A 95 -6.95 7.26 -4.46
CA HIS A 95 -7.00 5.86 -4.88
C HIS A 95 -5.63 5.44 -5.39
N GLN A 96 -5.27 4.17 -5.18
CA GLN A 96 -4.03 3.57 -5.70
C GLN A 96 -4.40 2.35 -6.54
N ASN A 97 -3.70 1.23 -6.33
CA ASN A 97 -4.02 -0.06 -6.96
C ASN A 97 -5.35 -0.65 -6.43
N ALA A 98 -5.86 -0.10 -5.32
CA ALA A 98 -7.15 -0.42 -4.74
C ALA A 98 -7.90 0.88 -4.31
N PRO A 99 -9.22 0.80 -4.00
CA PRO A 99 -10.01 1.98 -3.65
C PRO A 99 -9.52 2.67 -2.38
N GLY A 100 -9.69 3.98 -2.27
CA GLY A 100 -9.36 4.71 -1.05
C GLY A 100 -10.20 4.27 0.15
N LEU A 101 -9.59 4.27 1.33
CA LEU A 101 -10.24 3.96 2.62
C LEU A 101 -10.46 5.23 3.48
N GLY A 102 -10.02 6.39 3.00
CA GLY A 102 -10.24 7.66 3.68
C GLY A 102 -11.73 7.96 3.82
N ALA A 103 -12.19 8.14 5.07
CA ALA A 103 -13.59 8.40 5.41
C ALA A 103 -14.58 7.31 4.96
N ILE A 104 -14.15 6.04 4.92
CA ILE A 104 -15.02 4.94 4.45
C ILE A 104 -16.21 4.64 5.39
N ALA A 105 -16.14 4.99 6.68
CA ALA A 105 -17.20 4.72 7.63
C ALA A 105 -18.49 5.48 7.24
N GLY A 106 -19.59 4.73 7.08
CA GLY A 106 -20.89 5.23 6.64
C GLY A 106 -21.04 5.36 5.13
N GLU A 107 -19.99 5.16 4.34
CA GLU A 107 -20.08 5.23 2.88
C GLU A 107 -20.81 4.03 2.28
N ARG A 108 -21.49 4.24 1.15
CA ARG A 108 -22.11 3.14 0.40
C ARG A 108 -21.03 2.23 -0.17
N PHE A 109 -21.29 0.93 -0.22
CA PHE A 109 -20.44 -0.03 -0.92
C PHE A 109 -20.13 0.42 -2.36
N GLY A 110 -18.86 0.30 -2.76
CA GLY A 110 -18.41 0.57 -4.14
C GLY A 110 -18.71 1.97 -4.67
N SER A 111 -18.87 2.98 -3.81
CA SER A 111 -19.39 4.31 -4.19
C SER A 111 -18.32 5.34 -4.56
N THR A 112 -17.04 5.05 -4.28
CA THR A 112 -15.96 5.96 -4.64
C THR A 112 -15.77 6.05 -6.16
N LYS A 113 -14.91 6.97 -6.60
CA LYS A 113 -14.58 7.14 -8.02
C LYS A 113 -13.60 6.06 -8.54
N PHE A 114 -13.23 5.09 -7.71
CA PHE A 114 -12.34 4.01 -8.11
C PHE A 114 -12.97 3.14 -9.21
N ALA A 115 -12.30 3.07 -10.36
CA ALA A 115 -12.81 2.35 -11.53
C ALA A 115 -12.70 0.82 -11.41
N GLY A 116 -11.77 0.31 -10.58
CA GLY A 116 -11.42 -1.10 -10.49
C GLY A 116 -12.36 -1.97 -9.65
N TYR A 117 -13.51 -1.45 -9.19
CA TYR A 117 -14.46 -2.28 -8.44
C TYR A 117 -15.01 -3.45 -9.26
N SER A 118 -15.12 -4.61 -8.62
CA SER A 118 -15.80 -5.77 -9.21
C SER A 118 -17.27 -5.44 -9.53
N ALA A 119 -17.84 -6.18 -10.48
CA ALA A 119 -19.25 -6.01 -10.84
C ALA A 119 -20.19 -6.19 -9.63
N ALA A 120 -19.87 -7.17 -8.76
CA ALA A 120 -20.60 -7.40 -7.52
C ALA A 120 -20.52 -6.19 -6.58
N MET A 121 -19.32 -5.64 -6.35
CA MET A 121 -19.14 -4.49 -5.46
C MET A 121 -19.85 -3.23 -5.97
N ARG A 122 -19.86 -2.99 -7.29
CA ARG A 122 -20.62 -1.88 -7.89
C ARG A 122 -22.13 -2.04 -7.73
N ALA A 123 -22.64 -3.26 -7.90
CA ALA A 123 -24.05 -3.58 -7.80
C ALA A 123 -24.55 -3.72 -6.35
N ALA A 124 -23.65 -3.94 -5.40
CA ALA A 124 -23.98 -4.17 -3.99
C ALA A 124 -24.76 -2.99 -3.39
N SER A 125 -25.73 -3.32 -2.56
CA SER A 125 -26.44 -2.38 -1.70
C SER A 125 -25.97 -2.55 -0.26
N GLY A 126 -25.75 -1.46 0.45
CA GLY A 126 -25.29 -1.48 1.83
C GLY A 126 -24.30 -0.35 2.10
N TYR A 127 -23.90 -0.25 3.36
CA TYR A 127 -23.03 0.81 3.86
C TYR A 127 -21.93 0.20 4.76
N TRP A 128 -20.80 0.87 4.81
CA TRP A 128 -19.68 0.48 5.68
C TRP A 128 -19.93 0.94 7.12
N ASP A 129 -20.68 0.15 7.87
CA ASP A 129 -20.68 0.22 9.33
C ASP A 129 -19.61 -0.71 9.93
N GLU A 130 -19.48 -0.69 11.26
CA GLU A 130 -18.49 -1.48 11.98
C GLU A 130 -18.67 -3.00 11.76
N GLU A 131 -19.92 -3.50 11.80
CA GLU A 131 -20.23 -4.92 11.62
C GLU A 131 -19.87 -5.41 10.22
N ASN A 132 -20.24 -4.63 9.19
CA ASN A 132 -19.94 -4.96 7.80
C ASN A 132 -18.44 -4.86 7.52
N LEU A 133 -17.73 -3.88 8.11
CA LEU A 133 -16.27 -3.76 7.96
C LEU A 133 -15.53 -4.95 8.57
N ILE A 134 -15.85 -5.32 9.82
CA ILE A 134 -15.25 -6.48 10.49
C ILE A 134 -15.50 -7.75 9.67
N THR A 135 -16.77 -8.01 9.31
CA THR A 135 -17.15 -9.20 8.55
C THR A 135 -16.49 -9.22 7.17
N PHE A 136 -16.36 -8.07 6.51
CA PHE A 136 -15.74 -7.99 5.18
C PHE A 136 -14.23 -8.21 5.22
N ILE A 137 -13.54 -7.72 6.25
CA ILE A 137 -12.09 -7.95 6.41
C ILE A 137 -11.81 -9.44 6.63
N GLU A 138 -12.66 -10.14 7.38
CA GLU A 138 -12.51 -11.57 7.63
C GLU A 138 -12.97 -12.43 6.46
N GLN A 139 -14.15 -12.14 5.89
CA GLN A 139 -14.82 -12.95 4.88
C GLN A 139 -15.58 -12.08 3.86
N PRO A 140 -14.89 -11.47 2.88
CA PRO A 140 -15.48 -10.50 1.95
C PRO A 140 -16.71 -11.01 1.19
N SER A 141 -16.70 -12.30 0.83
CA SER A 141 -17.77 -12.94 0.05
C SER A 141 -19.07 -13.11 0.82
N GLN A 142 -19.06 -13.04 2.16
CA GLN A 142 -20.29 -13.06 2.95
C GLN A 142 -21.05 -11.73 2.85
N VAL A 143 -20.35 -10.61 2.89
CA VAL A 143 -20.95 -9.28 2.82
C VAL A 143 -21.32 -8.92 1.38
N VAL A 144 -20.42 -9.20 0.43
CA VAL A 144 -20.63 -8.95 -0.99
C VAL A 144 -20.26 -10.20 -1.80
N PRO A 145 -21.21 -11.11 -2.08
CA PRO A 145 -20.95 -12.29 -2.89
C PRO A 145 -20.40 -11.93 -4.28
N GLY A 146 -19.27 -12.52 -4.66
CA GLY A 146 -18.58 -12.21 -5.92
C GLY A 146 -17.72 -10.95 -5.90
N THR A 147 -17.50 -10.35 -4.72
CA THR A 147 -16.47 -9.32 -4.56
C THR A 147 -15.08 -9.90 -4.79
N VAL A 148 -14.20 -9.08 -5.36
CA VAL A 148 -12.77 -9.40 -5.49
C VAL A 148 -12.05 -8.47 -4.51
N ALA A 149 -11.82 -8.97 -3.31
CA ALA A 149 -11.07 -8.30 -2.26
C ALA A 149 -9.98 -9.27 -1.78
N GLY A 150 -8.82 -9.19 -2.42
CA GLY A 150 -7.70 -10.12 -2.23
C GLY A 150 -6.58 -9.84 -3.23
N PRO A 151 -5.42 -10.53 -3.12
CA PRO A 151 -4.23 -10.28 -3.95
C PRO A 151 -4.46 -10.44 -5.47
N GLU A 152 -5.63 -10.96 -5.87
CA GLU A 152 -6.11 -10.98 -7.25
C GLU A 152 -6.38 -9.61 -7.86
N CYS A 153 -6.65 -8.58 -7.04
CA CYS A 153 -6.83 -7.20 -7.52
C CYS A 153 -5.55 -6.69 -8.22
N CYS A 154 -4.36 -7.13 -7.80
CA CYS A 154 -3.08 -6.76 -8.39
C CYS A 154 -2.69 -7.57 -9.65
N ARG A 155 -3.47 -8.60 -10.06
CA ARG A 155 -3.21 -9.36 -11.30
C ARG A 155 -3.86 -8.75 -12.53
N SER A 156 -5.02 -8.10 -12.38
CA SER A 156 -5.80 -7.67 -13.54
C SER A 156 -5.19 -6.49 -14.32
N GLU A 157 -4.31 -5.70 -13.68
CA GLU A 157 -3.57 -4.62 -14.37
C GLU A 157 -2.31 -5.10 -15.11
N SER A 158 -1.70 -6.22 -14.70
CA SER A 158 -0.51 -6.76 -15.37
C SER A 158 -0.85 -7.61 -16.61
N GLU A 159 -2.00 -8.30 -16.61
CA GLU A 159 -2.46 -9.07 -17.78
C GLU A 159 -3.09 -8.19 -18.88
N GLY A 160 -3.46 -6.95 -18.57
CA GLY A 160 -4.07 -6.00 -19.51
C GLY A 160 -3.08 -5.27 -20.43
N ARG A 161 -1.80 -5.18 -20.08
CA ARG A 161 -0.77 -4.53 -20.93
C ARG A 161 -0.18 -5.45 -22.01
N ASP A 162 -0.25 -6.76 -21.83
CA ASP A 162 0.33 -7.73 -22.77
C ASP A 162 -0.58 -8.08 -23.96
N ARG A 163 -1.84 -7.63 -23.97
CA ARG A 163 -2.78 -7.91 -25.07
C ARG A 163 -2.89 -6.81 -26.13
N GLN A 164 -2.12 -5.72 -26.00
CA GLN A 164 -2.09 -4.64 -26.99
C GLN A 164 -0.82 -4.62 -27.86
N ALA A 165 0.03 -5.65 -27.76
CA ALA A 165 1.25 -5.81 -28.56
C ALA A 165 1.27 -7.18 -29.29
N ALA A 166 0.25 -7.42 -30.11
CA ALA A 166 0.25 -8.51 -31.10
C ALA A 166 -0.42 -8.02 -32.39
#